data_AF-A0A544YCW5-F1
#
_entry.id   AF-A0A544YCW5-F1
#
_cell.length_a   1.000
_cell.length_b   1.000
_cell.length_c   1.000
_cell.angle_alpha   90.00
_cell.angle_beta   90.00
_cell.angle_gamma   90.00
#
_symmetry.space_group_name_H-M   'P 1'
#
loop_
_entity.id
_entity.type
_entity.pdbx_description
1 polymer ?
#
loop_
_entity_poly.entity_id
_entity_poly.type
_entity_poly.pdbx_seq_one_letter_code
_entity_poly.pdbx_strand_id
1 'polypeptide(L)'
;MTATLEPIWVGDVHETWPPPNLSEVLGWARSQGINPNETYRIEVYLLDCPFARVYEYDLDENGTRFCWVEHDHLDDRCDVAKRKPFDVPLTRLPPVTLDS
;
A
#
# COMPACT_ATOMS: atom_id res chain seq x y z
N MET A 1 -4.08 -12.69 26.16
CA MET A 1 -3.22 -12.94 24.98
C MET A 1 -3.82 -12.14 23.85
N THR A 2 -3.18 -11.06 23.42
CA THR A 2 -3.58 -10.34 22.20
C THR A 2 -3.05 -11.15 21.03
N ALA A 3 -3.93 -11.86 20.31
CA ALA A 3 -3.55 -12.45 19.04
C ALA A 3 -3.14 -11.29 18.11
N THR A 4 -1.89 -11.27 17.68
CA THR A 4 -1.43 -10.32 16.67
C THR A 4 -2.11 -10.71 15.36
N LEU A 5 -2.85 -9.78 14.78
CA LEU A 5 -3.47 -9.99 13.49
C LEU A 5 -2.38 -9.95 12.42
N GLU A 6 -2.16 -11.06 11.72
CA GLU A 6 -1.18 -11.16 10.65
C GLU A 6 -1.85 -10.93 9.28
N PRO A 7 -1.26 -10.13 8.38
CA PRO A 7 -1.80 -9.94 7.05
C PRO A 7 -1.64 -11.23 6.22
N ILE A 8 -2.68 -11.58 5.48
CA ILE A 8 -2.65 -12.72 4.54
C ILE A 8 -1.89 -12.38 3.25
N TRP A 9 -1.73 -11.09 2.97
CA TRP A 9 -0.93 -10.60 1.85
C TRP A 9 -0.41 -9.20 2.14
N VAL A 10 0.83 -8.94 1.73
CA VAL A 10 1.46 -7.62 1.81
C VAL A 10 2.00 -7.26 0.43
N GLY A 11 1.55 -6.12 -0.10
CA GLY A 11 2.18 -5.47 -1.22
C GLY A 11 2.94 -4.25 -0.73
N ASP A 12 4.27 -4.29 -0.73
CA ASP A 12 5.14 -3.18 -0.30
C ASP A 12 6.09 -2.80 -1.43
N VAL A 13 6.13 -1.52 -1.80
CA VAL A 13 6.99 -0.98 -2.85
C VAL A 13 8.48 -1.08 -2.50
N HIS A 14 8.82 -1.24 -1.22
CA HIS A 14 10.20 -1.28 -0.72
C HIS A 14 10.76 -2.70 -0.54
N GLU A 15 9.91 -3.72 -0.40
CA GLU A 15 10.36 -5.09 -0.15
C GLU A 15 10.32 -5.98 -1.41
N THR A 16 9.26 -5.86 -2.22
CA THR A 16 9.05 -6.78 -3.36
C THR A 16 8.19 -6.14 -4.45
N TRP A 17 8.78 -5.16 -5.14
CA TRP A 17 8.12 -4.49 -6.26
C TRP A 17 8.99 -4.52 -7.52
N PRO A 18 8.43 -4.90 -8.68
CA PRO A 18 7.02 -5.21 -8.93
C PRO A 18 6.67 -6.71 -8.68
N PRO A 19 5.48 -7.03 -8.13
CA PRO A 19 5.01 -8.42 -8.08
C PRO A 19 4.77 -8.96 -9.50
N PRO A 20 4.83 -10.30 -9.72
CA PRO A 20 4.69 -10.92 -11.05
C PRO A 20 3.39 -10.58 -11.80
N ASN A 21 2.38 -10.03 -11.13
CA ASN A 21 1.13 -9.57 -11.72
C ASN A 21 0.84 -8.09 -11.41
N LEU A 22 1.87 -7.23 -11.42
CA LEU A 22 1.75 -5.82 -11.03
C LEU A 22 0.54 -5.11 -11.67
N SER A 23 0.35 -5.24 -12.98
CA SER A 23 -0.77 -4.57 -13.65
C SER A 23 -2.13 -5.02 -13.13
N GLU A 24 -2.29 -6.30 -12.78
CA GLU A 24 -3.54 -6.84 -12.24
C GLU A 24 -3.75 -6.37 -10.79
N VAL A 25 -2.69 -6.34 -9.98
CA VAL A 25 -2.74 -5.82 -8.60
C VAL A 25 -3.08 -4.33 -8.61
N LEU A 26 -2.50 -3.53 -9.51
CA LEU A 26 -2.85 -2.11 -9.67
C LEU A 26 -4.30 -1.93 -10.13
N GLY A 27 -4.77 -2.75 -11.06
CA GLY A 27 -6.18 -2.75 -11.50
C GLY A 27 -7.13 -3.16 -10.37
N TRP A 28 -6.73 -4.14 -9.56
CA TRP A 28 -7.44 -4.54 -8.35
C TRP A 28 -7.51 -3.39 -7.35
N ALA A 29 -6.38 -2.78 -6.96
CA ALA A 29 -6.34 -1.69 -5.98
C ALA A 29 -7.27 -0.53 -6.38
N ARG A 30 -7.20 -0.09 -7.64
CA ARG A 30 -8.10 0.96 -8.17
C ARG A 30 -9.58 0.56 -8.09
N SER A 31 -9.91 -0.70 -8.36
CA SER A 31 -11.29 -1.19 -8.23
C SER A 31 -11.81 -1.22 -6.80
N GLN A 32 -10.91 -1.20 -5.80
CA GLN A 32 -11.25 -1.10 -4.37
C GLN A 32 -11.27 0.36 -3.88
N GLY A 33 -11.04 1.34 -4.76
CA GLY A 33 -10.94 2.76 -4.40
C GLY A 33 -9.59 3.16 -3.81
N ILE A 34 -8.55 2.32 -3.94
CA ILE A 34 -7.20 2.59 -3.45
C ILE A 34 -6.40 3.25 -4.58
N ASN A 35 -5.72 4.37 -4.29
CA ASN A 35 -4.88 5.04 -5.28
C ASN A 35 -3.44 4.49 -5.25
N PRO A 36 -3.03 3.66 -6.23
CA PRO A 36 -1.70 3.06 -6.20
C PRO A 36 -0.55 4.05 -6.40
N ASN A 37 -0.80 5.27 -6.90
CA ASN A 37 0.26 6.26 -7.07
C ASN A 37 0.70 6.87 -5.74
N GLU A 38 -0.22 6.93 -4.78
CA GLU A 38 -0.01 7.45 -3.43
C GLU A 38 0.39 6.34 -2.45
N THR A 39 -0.01 5.10 -2.75
CA THR A 39 0.16 3.96 -1.87
C THR A 39 1.56 3.35 -1.98
N TYR A 40 2.24 3.17 -0.84
CA TYR A 40 3.52 2.45 -0.77
C TYR A 40 3.42 1.08 -0.12
N ARG A 41 2.37 0.84 0.66
CA ARG A 41 2.12 -0.47 1.26
C ARG A 41 0.62 -0.74 1.39
N ILE A 42 0.22 -1.97 1.08
CA ILE A 42 -1.12 -2.49 1.29
C ILE A 42 -0.99 -3.79 2.06
N GLU A 43 -1.66 -3.89 3.19
CA GLU A 43 -1.76 -5.12 3.96
C GLU A 43 -3.19 -5.63 3.91
N VAL A 44 -3.40 -6.86 3.45
CA VAL A 44 -4.74 -7.46 3.36
C VAL A 44 -4.95 -8.41 4.51
N TYR A 45 -6.09 -8.27 5.15
CA TYR A 45 -6.50 -9.05 6.31
C TYR A 45 -7.82 -9.76 6.04
N LEU A 46 -7.96 -10.97 6.56
CA LEU A 46 -9.19 -11.75 6.48
C LEU A 46 -9.68 -12.07 7.89
N LEU A 47 -10.72 -11.36 8.33
CA LEU A 47 -11.49 -11.61 9.55
C LEU A 47 -12.91 -12.04 9.16
N ASP A 48 -13.95 -11.47 9.80
CA ASP A 48 -15.35 -11.67 9.42
C ASP A 48 -15.66 -11.09 8.03
N CYS A 49 -14.97 -9.99 7.66
CA CYS A 49 -14.98 -9.39 6.32
C CYS A 49 -13.53 -9.07 5.89
N PRO A 50 -13.18 -9.23 4.60
CA PRO A 50 -11.86 -8.84 4.11
C PRO A 50 -11.71 -7.32 4.11
N PHE A 51 -10.56 -6.83 4.54
CA PHE A 51 -10.20 -5.43 4.46
C PHE A 51 -8.72 -5.26 4.13
N ALA A 52 -8.37 -4.11 3.57
CA ALA A 52 -7.00 -3.69 3.35
C ALA A 52 -6.65 -2.55 4.29
N ARG A 53 -5.51 -2.62 4.97
CA ARG A 53 -4.88 -1.46 5.58
C ARG A 53 -3.95 -0.83 4.56
N VAL A 54 -4.22 0.42 4.24
CA VAL A 54 -3.55 1.18 3.18
C VAL A 54 -2.60 2.19 3.81
N TYR A 55 -1.39 2.24 3.27
CA TYR A 55 -0.32 3.13 3.69
C TYR A 55 0.07 4.02 2.51
N GLU A 56 -0.14 5.32 2.66
CA GLU A 56 0.07 6.32 1.59
C GLU A 56 1.10 7.37 1.97
N TYR A 57 1.81 7.87 0.96
CA TYR A 57 2.60 9.09 1.09
C TYR A 57 1.67 10.30 1.18
N ASP A 58 2.13 11.37 1.82
CA ASP A 58 1.50 12.67 1.69
C ASP A 58 1.91 13.30 0.35
N LEU A 59 1.01 14.09 -0.23
CA LEU A 59 1.25 14.79 -1.48
C LEU A 59 1.31 16.30 -1.23
N ASP A 60 2.17 16.98 -1.98
CA ASP A 60 2.22 18.44 -2.02
C ASP A 60 1.10 19.03 -2.91
N GLU A 61 1.05 20.35 -3.03
CA GLU A 61 0.06 21.06 -3.85
C GLU A 61 0.12 20.71 -5.35
N ASN A 62 1.23 20.13 -5.81
CA ASN A 62 1.43 19.70 -7.19
C ASN A 62 1.13 18.20 -7.38
N GLY A 63 0.69 17.49 -6.34
CA GLY A 63 0.45 16.05 -6.37
C GLY A 63 1.75 15.22 -6.38
N THR A 64 2.88 15.82 -6.00
CA THR A 64 4.16 15.13 -5.85
C THR A 64 4.32 14.66 -4.41
N ARG A 65 5.04 13.55 -4.20
CA ARG A 65 5.36 13.04 -2.85
C ARG A 65 6.03 14.14 -2.03
N PHE A 66 5.40 14.51 -0.92
CA PHE A 66 5.89 15.59 -0.08
C PHE A 66 7.11 15.14 0.74
N CYS A 67 8.22 15.87 0.60
CA CYS A 67 9.42 15.70 1.43
C CYS A 67 9.58 16.94 2.31
N TRP A 68 9.69 16.74 3.63
CA TRP A 68 9.94 17.84 4.58
C TRP A 68 11.35 18.43 4.46
N VAL A 69 12.24 17.71 3.78
CA VAL A 69 13.64 18.07 3.59
C VAL A 69 13.83 18.55 2.16
N GLU A 70 14.24 19.80 2.00
CA GLU A 70 14.55 20.37 0.68
C GLU A 70 15.90 19.80 0.20
N HIS A 71 15.84 18.68 -0.53
CA HIS A 71 17.03 18.00 -1.07
C HIS A 71 16.75 17.43 -2.46
N ASP A 72 17.82 17.13 -3.20
CA ASP A 72 17.71 16.45 -4.48
C ASP A 72 17.23 15.00 -4.25
N HIS A 73 16.12 14.60 -4.87
CA HIS A 73 15.40 13.33 -4.61
C HIS A 73 16.16 12.06 -5.05
N LEU A 74 17.47 12.15 -5.27
CA LEU A 74 18.37 11.05 -5.61
C LEU A 74 19.00 10.40 -4.37
N ASP A 75 18.70 10.89 -3.17
CA ASP A 75 19.27 10.42 -1.91
C ASP A 75 18.30 9.48 -1.18
N ASP A 76 18.77 8.28 -0.83
CA ASP A 76 18.01 7.24 -0.11
C ASP A 76 17.50 7.68 1.29
N ARG A 77 17.89 8.89 1.72
CA ARG A 77 17.48 9.54 2.97
C ARG A 77 16.17 10.34 2.85
N CYS A 78 15.42 10.15 1.77
CA CYS A 78 14.14 10.83 1.54
C CYS A 78 13.08 10.27 2.51
N ASP A 79 12.93 10.91 3.67
CA ASP A 79 11.80 10.69 4.60
C ASP A 79 10.54 11.37 4.04
N VAL A 80 10.05 10.81 2.92
CA VAL A 80 8.77 11.20 2.33
C VAL A 80 7.69 11.13 3.41
N ALA A 81 6.92 12.19 3.55
CA ALA A 81 5.83 12.28 4.50
C ALA A 81 4.85 11.12 4.31
N LYS A 82 4.40 10.50 5.40
CA LYS A 82 3.49 9.35 5.39
C LYS A 82 2.20 9.73 6.09
N ARG A 83 1.07 9.40 5.47
CA ARG A 83 -0.25 9.57 6.09
C ARG A 83 -0.48 8.49 7.14
N LYS A 84 -1.39 8.76 8.09
CA LYS A 84 -1.87 7.72 9.01
C LYS A 84 -2.54 6.62 8.19
N PRO A 85 -2.22 5.33 8.42
CA PRO A 85 -2.86 4.24 7.71
C PRO A 85 -4.37 4.23 7.96
N PHE A 86 -5.11 3.79 6.95
CA PHE A 86 -6.57 3.67 7.02
C PHE A 86 -7.02 2.33 6.45
N ASP A 87 -8.19 1.87 6.91
CA ASP A 87 -8.72 0.58 6.53
C ASP A 87 -9.80 0.76 5.44
N VAL A 88 -9.70 -0.05 4.38
CA VAL A 88 -10.60 -0.07 3.22
C VAL A 88 -11.31 -1.43 3.18
N PRO A 89 -12.65 -1.48 3.28
CA PRO A 89 -13.39 -2.72 3.07
C PRO A 89 -13.16 -3.26 1.66
N LEU A 90 -12.89 -4.55 1.55
CA LEU A 90 -12.64 -5.18 0.26
C LEU A 90 -13.90 -5.88 -0.26
N THR A 91 -14.16 -5.72 -1.55
CA THR A 91 -15.16 -6.49 -2.29
C THR A 91 -14.59 -7.77 -2.88
N ARG A 92 -13.26 -7.84 -3.03
CA ARG A 92 -12.51 -9.02 -3.50
C ARG A 92 -11.07 -8.99 -3.02
N LEU A 93 -10.49 -10.18 -2.85
CA LEU A 93 -9.07 -10.35 -2.53
C LEU A 93 -8.16 -9.98 -3.71
N PRO A 94 -6.88 -9.65 -3.46
CA PRO A 94 -5.92 -9.35 -4.53
C PRO A 94 -5.70 -10.57 -5.45
N PRO A 95 -5.42 -10.35 -6.75
CA PRO A 95 -5.17 -11.42 -7.74
C PRO A 95 -3.73 -11.95 -7.60
N VAL A 96 -3.43 -12.53 -6.44
CA VAL A 96 -2.16 -13.17 -6.15
C VAL A 96 -2.39 -14.64 -5.86
N THR A 97 -1.54 -15.50 -6.40
CA THR A 97 -1.41 -16.87 -5.90
C THR A 97 -0.88 -16.76 -4.48
N LEU A 98 -1.78 -16.93 -3.50
CA LEU A 98 -1.37 -17.26 -2.14
C LEU A 98 -0.79 -18.67 -2.24
N ASP A 99 0.52 -18.78 -2.41
CA ASP A 99 1.18 -20.07 -2.35
C ASP A 99 0.79 -20.71 -1.00
N SER A 100 0.07 -21.82 -1.11
CA SER A 100 -0.53 -22.57 0.00
C SER A 100 0.51 -23.41 0.74
#